data_AF-X1E165-F1
#
_entry.id   AF-X1E165-F1
#
_cell.length_a   1.000
_cell.length_b   1.000
_cell.length_c   1.000
_cell.angle_alpha   90.00
_cell.angle_beta   90.00
_cell.angle_gamma   90.00
#
_symmetry.space_group_name_H-M   'P 1'
#
loop_
_entity.id
_entity.type
_entity.pdbx_description
1 polymer ?
#
loop_
_entity_poly.entity_id
_entity_poly.type
_entity_poly.pdbx_seq_one_letter_code
_entity_poly.pdbx_strand_id
1 'polypeptide(L)'
;MKRVLITGITGQDGSYLAEFLLKKGYEVHGLVRRVALEDPEHRLWRIRHILDKIYVHPGSLESYASIFNVMEKVKPDECYHLAAQSFVSYSFEDEFSTADTNINGTLRILSALKQ
;
A
#
# COMPACT_ATOMS: atom_id res chain seq x y z
N MET A 1 7.98 -15.08 -12.23
CA MET A 1 8.33 -14.24 -11.07
C MET A 1 7.03 -13.98 -10.32
N LYS A 2 6.96 -14.23 -9.01
CA LYS A 2 5.72 -13.95 -8.25
C LYS A 2 5.57 -12.44 -8.06
N ARG A 3 4.38 -11.91 -8.30
CA ARG A 3 4.02 -10.50 -8.09
C ARG A 3 3.39 -10.34 -6.72
N VAL A 4 3.82 -9.33 -5.99
CA VAL A 4 3.24 -8.96 -4.70
C VAL A 4 2.73 -7.53 -4.73
N LEU A 5 1.58 -7.28 -4.11
CA LEU A 5 1.08 -5.94 -3.83
C LEU A 5 1.13 -5.67 -2.32
N ILE A 6 1.88 -4.65 -1.91
CA ILE A 6 1.98 -4.19 -0.52
C ILE A 6 1.25 -2.85 -0.39
N THR A 7 0.18 -2.78 0.39
CA THR A 7 -0.36 -1.49 0.83
C THR A 7 0.44 -1.00 2.04
N GLY A 8 0.66 0.32 2.14
CA GLY A 8 1.45 0.86 3.25
C GLY A 8 2.94 0.56 3.11
N ILE A 9 3.42 0.38 1.88
CA ILE A 9 4.83 0.09 1.56
C ILE A 9 5.82 1.14 2.11
N THR A 10 5.37 2.38 2.29
CA THR A 10 6.17 3.48 2.84
C THR A 10 6.23 3.47 4.37
N GLY A 11 5.45 2.62 5.02
CA GLY A 11 5.50 2.37 6.46
C GLY A 11 6.73 1.56 6.86
N GLN A 12 6.89 1.34 8.16
CA GLN A 12 8.00 0.54 8.68
C GLN A 12 7.96 -0.89 8.13
N ASP A 13 6.90 -1.62 8.44
CA ASP A 13 6.78 -3.03 8.09
C ASP A 13 6.76 -3.23 6.57
N GLY A 14 6.08 -2.31 5.85
CA GLY A 14 6.04 -2.31 4.39
C GLY A 14 7.42 -2.20 3.74
N SER A 15 8.29 -1.32 4.26
CA SER A 15 9.64 -1.14 3.73
C SER A 15 10.53 -2.37 3.93
N TYR A 16 10.51 -2.95 5.15
CA TYR A 16 11.27 -4.18 5.44
C TYR A 16 10.74 -5.39 4.66
N LEU A 17 9.43 -5.51 4.51
CA LEU A 17 8.81 -6.58 3.73
C LEU A 17 9.18 -6.47 2.25
N ALA A 18 9.18 -5.26 1.68
CA ALA A 18 9.59 -5.04 0.29
C ALA A 18 11.02 -5.51 0.04
N GLU A 19 11.98 -5.15 0.90
CA GLU A 19 13.36 -5.61 0.80
C GLU A 19 13.48 -7.14 0.91
N PHE A 20 12.76 -7.74 1.85
CA PHE A 20 12.76 -9.18 2.04
C PHE A 20 12.23 -9.93 0.81
N LEU A 21 11.13 -9.45 0.22
CA LEU A 21 10.53 -10.06 -0.96
C LEU A 21 11.38 -9.86 -2.22
N LEU A 22 12.02 -8.70 -2.38
CA LEU A 22 13.03 -8.50 -3.43
C LEU A 22 14.18 -9.50 -3.33
N LYS A 23 14.71 -9.74 -2.12
CA LYS A 23 15.76 -10.76 -1.88
C LYS A 23 15.29 -12.17 -2.21
N LYS A 24 13.99 -12.44 -2.17
CA LYS A 24 13.36 -13.70 -2.58
C LYS A 24 13.03 -13.78 -4.08
N GLY A 25 13.35 -12.74 -4.85
CA GLY A 25 13.10 -12.70 -6.29
C GLY A 25 11.63 -12.43 -6.66
N TYR A 26 10.89 -11.73 -5.81
CA TYR A 26 9.54 -11.26 -6.13
C TYR A 26 9.56 -9.96 -6.94
N GLU A 27 8.55 -9.77 -7.79
CA GLU A 27 8.21 -8.49 -8.38
C GLU A 27 7.37 -7.69 -7.38
N VAL A 28 7.93 -6.62 -6.81
CA VAL A 28 7.30 -5.89 -5.71
C VAL A 28 6.55 -4.67 -6.21
N HIS A 29 5.25 -4.62 -5.91
CA HIS A 29 4.38 -3.48 -6.18
C HIS A 29 3.92 -2.84 -4.87
N GLY A 30 3.96 -1.52 -4.81
CA GLY A 30 3.56 -0.74 -3.65
C GLY A 30 2.40 0.19 -3.96
N LEU A 31 1.39 0.22 -3.09
CA LEU A 31 0.33 1.23 -3.13
C LEU A 31 0.73 2.43 -2.25
N VAL A 32 0.76 3.63 -2.83
CA VAL A 32 1.02 4.88 -2.10
C VAL A 32 -0.04 5.92 -2.41
N ARG A 33 -0.34 6.81 -1.46
CA ARG A 33 -1.23 7.95 -1.73
C ARG A 33 -0.59 8.87 -2.77
N ARG A 34 -1.39 9.51 -3.64
CA ARG A 34 -0.89 10.44 -4.67
C ARG A 34 0.00 11.54 -4.09
N VAL A 35 -0.37 12.09 -2.93
CA VAL A 35 0.44 13.09 -2.20
C VAL A 35 1.84 12.61 -1.82
N ALA A 36 2.08 11.29 -1.74
CA ALA A 36 3.41 10.74 -1.49
C ALA A 36 4.32 10.79 -2.73
N LEU A 37 3.73 10.82 -3.93
CA LEU A 37 4.48 10.97 -5.18
C LEU A 37 4.80 12.43 -5.50
N GLU A 38 4.05 13.38 -4.91
CA GLU A 38 4.29 14.82 -5.04
C GLU A 38 5.49 15.29 -4.20
N ASP A 39 5.80 14.58 -3.12
CA ASP A 39 6.96 14.84 -2.25
C ASP A 39 7.70 13.52 -1.93
N PRO A 40 8.37 12.92 -2.93
CA PRO A 40 8.97 11.60 -2.79
C PRO A 40 10.16 11.60 -1.82
N GLU A 41 10.85 12.72 -1.66
CA GLU A 41 12.00 12.85 -0.77
C GLU A 41 11.60 12.63 0.70
N HIS A 42 10.50 13.23 1.15
CA HIS A 42 10.05 13.09 2.53
C HIS A 42 9.04 11.96 2.74
N ARG A 43 8.33 11.51 1.70
CA ARG A 43 7.25 10.53 1.86
C ARG A 43 7.60 9.12 1.41
N LEU A 44 8.66 8.95 0.62
CA LEU A 44 9.18 7.64 0.19
C LEU A 44 10.56 7.33 0.77
N TRP A 45 11.04 8.10 1.75
CA TRP A 45 12.40 7.98 2.29
C TRP A 45 12.77 6.55 2.73
N ARG A 46 11.83 5.80 3.33
CA ARG A 46 12.05 4.41 3.78
C ARG A 46 12.26 3.40 2.66
N ILE A 47 11.88 3.73 1.43
CA ILE A 47 12.00 2.84 0.27
C ILE A 47 12.85 3.46 -0.84
N ARG A 48 13.45 4.64 -0.60
CA ARG A 48 14.18 5.42 -1.60
C ARG A 48 15.32 4.62 -2.23
N HIS A 49 16.01 3.80 -1.44
CA HIS A 49 17.13 2.94 -1.84
C HIS A 49 16.73 1.71 -2.68
N ILE A 50 15.44 1.42 -2.80
CA ILE A 50 14.90 0.32 -3.61
C ILE A 50 13.90 0.78 -4.67
N LEU A 51 13.71 2.10 -4.86
CA LEU A 51 12.73 2.64 -5.82
C LEU A 51 12.98 2.20 -7.26
N ASP A 52 14.24 1.93 -7.62
CA ASP A 52 14.65 1.41 -8.92
C ASP A 52 14.29 -0.07 -9.13
N LYS A 53 13.89 -0.78 -8.07
CA LYS A 53 13.62 -2.23 -8.05
C LYS A 53 12.15 -2.57 -7.79
N ILE A 54 11.31 -1.56 -7.53
CA ILE A 54 9.89 -1.74 -7.20
C ILE A 54 9.00 -0.90 -8.12
N TYR A 55 7.73 -1.28 -8.21
CA TYR A 55 6.72 -0.51 -8.92
C TYR A 55 5.81 0.19 -7.92
N VAL A 56 5.71 1.53 -8.00
CA VAL A 56 4.85 2.31 -7.11
C VAL A 56 3.60 2.76 -7.85
N HIS A 57 2.44 2.52 -7.26
CA HIS A 57 1.12 2.83 -7.84
C HIS A 57 0.39 3.84 -6.95
N PRO A 58 -0.09 4.97 -7.51
CA PRO A 58 -0.92 5.89 -6.77
C PRO A 58 -2.29 5.27 -6.48
N GLY A 59 -2.72 5.30 -5.22
CA GLY A 59 -4.10 5.00 -4.86
C GLY A 59 -4.45 5.28 -3.40
N SER A 60 -5.74 5.18 -3.10
CA SER A 60 -6.29 5.44 -1.76
C SER A 60 -7.15 4.27 -1.28
N LEU A 61 -7.02 3.93 0.01
CA LEU A 61 -7.87 2.94 0.66
C LEU A 61 -9.33 3.39 0.80
N GLU A 62 -9.58 4.69 0.69
CA GLU A 62 -10.92 5.29 0.75
C GLU A 62 -11.68 5.11 -0.58
N SER A 63 -11.00 4.71 -1.66
CA SER A 63 -11.59 4.59 -3.01
C SER A 63 -11.48 3.17 -3.56
N TYR A 64 -12.62 2.48 -3.64
CA TYR A 64 -12.68 1.14 -4.24
C TYR A 64 -12.19 1.14 -5.69
N ALA A 65 -12.62 2.11 -6.50
CA ALA A 65 -12.17 2.22 -7.89
C ALA A 65 -10.65 2.35 -8.01
N SER A 66 -10.03 3.12 -7.10
CA SER A 66 -8.58 3.26 -7.05
C SER A 66 -7.88 1.93 -6.73
N ILE A 67 -8.37 1.20 -5.73
CA ILE A 67 -7.83 -0.12 -5.36
C ILE A 67 -8.01 -1.11 -6.51
N PHE A 68 -9.22 -1.19 -7.05
CA PHE A 68 -9.58 -2.12 -8.12
C PHE A 68 -8.69 -1.91 -9.35
N ASN A 69 -8.47 -0.67 -9.78
CA ASN A 69 -7.61 -0.37 -10.91
C ASN A 69 -6.16 -0.82 -10.70
N VAL A 70 -5.62 -0.68 -9.47
CA VAL A 70 -4.27 -1.17 -9.16
C VAL A 70 -4.25 -2.70 -9.11
N MET A 71 -5.27 -3.32 -8.50
CA MET A 71 -5.38 -4.78 -8.42
C MET A 71 -5.45 -5.41 -9.82
N GLU A 72 -6.30 -4.88 -10.71
CA GLU A 72 -6.46 -5.33 -12.09
C GLU A 72 -5.19 -5.15 -12.92
N LYS A 73 -4.44 -4.06 -12.69
CA LYS A 73 -3.18 -3.80 -13.38
C LYS A 73 -2.07 -4.73 -12.91
N VAL A 74 -1.98 -4.98 -11.60
CA VAL A 74 -0.88 -5.74 -10.98
C VAL A 74 -1.14 -7.24 -11.06
N LYS A 75 -2.38 -7.68 -10.86
CA LYS A 75 -2.80 -9.09 -10.70
C LYS A 75 -1.84 -9.86 -9.77
N PRO A 76 -1.69 -9.42 -8.50
CA PRO A 76 -0.69 -9.97 -7.61
C PRO A 76 -1.01 -11.42 -7.23
N ASP A 77 0.04 -12.24 -7.07
CA ASP A 77 -0.06 -13.59 -6.51
C ASP A 77 -0.23 -13.54 -4.98
N GLU A 78 0.30 -12.50 -4.34
CA GLU A 78 0.22 -12.26 -2.90
C GLU A 78 -0.13 -10.79 -2.62
N CYS A 79 -1.02 -10.52 -1.67
CA CYS A 79 -1.34 -9.16 -1.22
C CYS A 79 -1.11 -9.03 0.28
N TYR A 80 -0.27 -8.07 0.67
CA TYR A 80 0.01 -7.73 2.06
C TYR A 80 -0.61 -6.35 2.37
N HIS A 81 -1.74 -6.37 3.08
CA HIS A 81 -2.47 -5.17 3.44
C HIS A 81 -1.95 -4.59 4.76
N LEU A 82 -1.00 -3.64 4.70
CA LEU A 82 -0.38 -3.02 5.89
C LEU A 82 -0.74 -1.53 6.05
N ALA A 83 -1.38 -0.92 5.06
CA ALA A 83 -1.83 0.46 5.17
C ALA A 83 -3.00 0.58 6.17
N ALA A 84 -2.85 1.53 7.10
CA ALA A 84 -3.86 1.89 8.08
C ALA A 84 -3.63 3.35 8.52
N GLN A 85 -4.67 3.97 9.06
CA GLN A 85 -4.51 5.00 10.07
C GLN A 85 -4.01 4.29 11.34
N SER A 86 -2.73 4.47 11.67
CA SER A 86 -2.05 3.69 12.72
C SER A 86 -1.66 4.51 13.96
N PHE A 87 -1.92 5.82 13.95
CA PHE A 87 -1.68 6.68 15.11
C PHE A 87 -2.92 6.72 16.00
N VAL A 88 -2.87 6.02 17.12
CA VAL A 88 -3.99 5.86 18.06
C VAL A 88 -4.57 7.20 18.51
N SER A 89 -3.73 8.22 18.77
CA SER A 89 -4.23 9.54 19.19
C SER A 89 -5.15 10.17 18.15
N TYR A 90 -4.78 10.12 16.87
CA TYR A 90 -5.58 10.69 15.78
C TYR A 90 -6.88 9.92 15.53
N SER A 91 -6.96 8.64 15.95
CA SER A 91 -8.23 7.92 15.87
C SER A 91 -9.32 8.46 16.79
N PHE A 92 -8.97 9.21 17.85
CA PHE A 92 -9.92 9.91 18.71
C PHE A 92 -10.24 11.33 18.22
N GLU A 93 -9.50 11.83 17.23
CA GLU A 93 -9.75 13.14 16.61
C GLU A 93 -10.62 12.99 15.36
N ASP A 94 -10.47 11.88 14.64
CA ASP A 94 -11.23 11.55 13.43
C ASP A 94 -11.53 10.04 13.37
N GLU A 95 -12.53 9.61 14.15
CA GLU A 95 -12.94 8.20 14.21
C GLU A 95 -13.48 7.72 12.86
N PHE A 96 -14.18 8.59 12.12
CA PHE A 96 -14.81 8.24 10.86
C PHE A 96 -13.79 7.96 9.75
N SER A 97 -12.77 8.81 9.60
CA SER A 97 -11.67 8.55 8.66
C SER A 97 -10.90 7.29 9.05
N THR A 98 -10.69 7.07 10.36
CA THR A 98 -10.03 5.86 10.87
C THR A 98 -10.84 4.60 10.52
N ALA A 99 -12.14 4.61 10.78
CA ALA A 99 -13.03 3.49 10.43
C ALA A 99 -13.09 3.28 8.92
N ASP A 100 -13.18 4.34 8.12
CA ASP A 100 -13.22 4.21 6.67
C ASP A 100 -11.90 3.66 6.11
N THR A 101 -10.76 4.12 6.60
CA THR A 101 -9.45 3.63 6.17
C THR A 101 -9.21 2.19 6.61
N ASN A 102 -9.39 1.89 7.89
CA ASN A 102 -8.96 0.61 8.47
C ASN A 102 -10.00 -0.49 8.27
N ILE A 103 -11.29 -0.18 8.35
CA ILE A 103 -12.37 -1.17 8.22
C ILE A 103 -12.82 -1.23 6.76
N ASN A 104 -13.37 -0.13 6.23
CA ASN A 104 -13.88 -0.14 4.85
C ASN A 104 -12.76 -0.33 3.83
N GLY A 105 -11.57 0.24 4.06
CA GLY A 105 -10.38 0.01 3.22
C GLY A 105 -9.98 -1.46 3.13
N THR A 106 -10.01 -2.18 4.26
CA THR A 106 -9.80 -3.64 4.28
C THR A 106 -10.85 -4.36 3.46
N LEU A 107 -12.14 -4.01 3.63
CA LEU A 107 -13.24 -4.61 2.86
C LEU A 107 -13.07 -4.36 1.36
N ARG A 108 -12.69 -3.15 0.95
CA ARG A 108 -12.43 -2.80 -0.45
C ARG A 108 -11.29 -3.63 -1.05
N ILE A 109 -10.21 -3.87 -0.30
CA ILE A 109 -9.09 -4.72 -0.72
C ILE A 109 -9.57 -6.17 -0.92
N LEU A 110 -10.30 -6.72 0.05
CA LEU A 110 -10.86 -8.08 -0.05
C LEU A 110 -11.84 -8.22 -1.23
N SER A 111 -12.69 -7.22 -1.45
CA SER A 111 -13.60 -7.19 -2.60
C SER A 111 -12.85 -7.13 -3.94
N ALA A 112 -11.77 -6.36 -4.02
CA ALA A 112 -10.95 -6.27 -5.23
C ALA A 112 -10.16 -7.57 -5.50
N LEU A 113 -9.73 -8.30 -4.46
CA LEU A 113 -9.07 -9.61 -4.59
C LEU A 113 -10.02 -10.74 -5.02
N LYS A 114 -11.32 -10.58 -4.80
CA LYS A 114 -12.33 -11.59 -5.14
C LYS A 114 -12.67 -11.63 -6.63
N GLN A 115 -12.43 -10.52 -7.34
CA GLN A 115 -12.68 -10.39 -8.78
C GLN A 115 -11.52 -11.01 -9.57
#